data_AF-A0A1M4W0Y0-F1
#
_entry.id   AF-A0A1M4W0Y0-F1
#
_cell.length_a   1.000
_cell.length_b   1.000
_cell.length_c   1.000
_cell.angle_alpha   90.00
_cell.angle_beta   90.00
_cell.angle_gamma   90.00
#
_symmetry.space_group_name_H-M   'P 1'
#
loop_
_entity.id
_entity.type
_entity.pdbx_description
1 polymer ?
#
loop_
_entity_poly.entity_id
_entity_poly.type
_entity_poly.pdbx_seq_one_letter_code
_entity_poly.pdbx_strand_id
1 'polypeptide(L)'
;MPVEDGCQTELDLFEAKWDEADNICDLAEQAREEWEDIKEQLDCPEPPSSEPELGDPLVDPMDQHQYEECLNDQDLISAWNLYESLGQACDAAIAAAEAQQEAYEACLHKLHDSLPFA
;
A
#
# COMPACT_ATOMS: atom_id res chain seq x y z
N MET A 1 -26.68 -25.39 22.04
CA MET A 1 -25.28 -25.02 21.78
C MET A 1 -25.01 -23.79 22.65
N PRO A 2 -23.93 -23.75 23.43
CA PRO A 2 -23.71 -22.62 24.34
C PRO A 2 -23.65 -21.34 23.50
N VAL A 3 -24.44 -20.36 23.92
CA VAL A 3 -24.63 -19.04 23.29
C VAL A 3 -23.44 -18.11 23.62
N GLU A 4 -22.36 -18.67 24.19
CA GLU A 4 -21.34 -17.89 24.92
C GLU A 4 -20.20 -17.36 24.05
N ASP A 5 -19.95 -17.88 22.84
CA ASP A 5 -18.85 -17.36 22.00
C ASP A 5 -19.27 -16.21 21.08
N GLY A 6 -20.53 -15.75 21.10
CA GLY A 6 -20.96 -14.37 20.73
C GLY A 6 -20.48 -13.70 19.43
N CYS A 7 -19.82 -14.41 18.51
CA CYS A 7 -18.97 -13.89 17.42
C CYS A 7 -17.55 -13.44 17.81
N GLN A 8 -17.08 -13.79 19.00
CA GLN A 8 -15.75 -13.47 19.52
C GLN A 8 -14.64 -14.10 18.67
N THR A 9 -14.82 -15.32 18.16
CA THR A 9 -13.82 -15.95 17.28
C THR A 9 -13.69 -15.18 15.97
N GLU A 10 -14.80 -14.72 15.40
CA GLU A 10 -14.83 -13.91 14.19
C GLU A 10 -14.23 -12.52 14.42
N LEU A 11 -14.44 -11.93 15.60
CA LEU A 11 -13.81 -10.68 16.02
C LEU A 11 -12.30 -10.83 16.18
N ASP A 12 -11.83 -11.87 16.88
CA ASP A 12 -10.40 -12.14 17.06
C ASP A 12 -9.69 -12.37 15.70
N LEU A 13 -10.37 -13.06 14.76
CA LEU A 13 -9.88 -13.28 13.40
C LEU A 13 -9.87 -11.99 12.58
N PHE A 14 -10.88 -11.13 12.74
CA PHE A 14 -10.94 -9.82 12.09
C PHE A 14 -9.82 -8.91 12.60
N GLU A 15 -9.61 -8.83 13.91
CA GLU A 15 -8.54 -8.04 14.53
C GLU A 15 -7.17 -8.52 14.06
N ALA A 16 -6.91 -9.83 14.08
CA ALA A 16 -5.65 -10.39 13.59
C ALA A 16 -5.40 -10.10 12.10
N LYS A 17 -6.46 -10.06 11.27
CA LYS A 17 -6.34 -9.75 9.84
C LYS A 17 -6.09 -8.28 9.57
N TRP A 18 -6.68 -7.39 10.37
CA TRP A 18 -6.38 -5.96 10.31
C TRP A 18 -4.97 -5.65 10.78
N ASP A 19 -4.51 -6.28 11.87
CA ASP A 19 -3.12 -6.14 12.32
C ASP A 19 -2.14 -6.63 11.25
N GLU A 20 -2.44 -7.75 10.58
CA GLU A 20 -1.62 -8.25 9.47
C GLU A 20 -1.59 -7.27 8.29
N ALA A 21 -2.73 -6.67 7.93
CA ALA A 21 -2.81 -5.67 6.88
C ALA A 21 -2.02 -4.40 7.24
N ASP A 22 -2.19 -3.87 8.46
CA ASP A 22 -1.50 -2.67 8.94
C ASP A 22 0.02 -2.84 8.88
N ASN A 23 0.53 -3.98 9.35
CA ASN A 23 1.97 -4.30 9.27
C ASN A 23 2.49 -4.35 7.83
N ILE A 24 1.73 -4.88 6.87
CA ILE A 24 2.15 -4.95 5.46
C ILE A 24 2.12 -3.55 4.83
N CYS A 25 1.12 -2.74 5.17
CA CYS A 25 1.02 -1.37 4.69
C CYS A 25 2.12 -0.46 5.28
N ASP A 26 2.48 -0.64 6.54
CA ASP A 26 3.63 0.05 7.17
C ASP A 26 4.95 -0.31 6.48
N LEU A 27 5.14 -1.58 6.11
CA LEU A 27 6.30 -2.02 5.34
C LEU A 27 6.31 -1.42 3.93
N ALA A 28 5.13 -1.27 3.30
CA ALA A 28 5.01 -0.61 2.01
C ALA A 28 5.38 0.88 2.11
N GLU A 29 4.94 1.57 3.17
CA GLU A 29 5.28 2.98 3.41
C GLU A 29 6.78 3.15 3.64
N GLN A 30 7.41 2.28 4.45
CA GLN A 30 8.86 2.27 4.63
C GLN A 30 9.62 2.05 3.32
N ALA A 31 9.16 1.12 2.47
CA ALA A 31 9.76 0.91 1.16
C ALA A 31 9.58 2.13 0.23
N ARG A 32 8.48 2.89 0.38
CA ARG A 32 8.29 4.17 -0.32
C ARG A 32 9.30 5.21 0.16
N GLU A 33 9.46 5.37 1.46
CA GLU A 33 10.45 6.28 2.06
C GLU A 33 11.87 5.92 1.60
N GLU A 34 12.24 4.64 1.60
CA GLU A 34 13.55 4.19 1.09
C GLU A 34 13.73 4.52 -0.40
N TRP A 35 12.69 4.37 -1.22
CA TRP A 35 12.74 4.75 -2.63
C TRP A 35 12.88 6.27 -2.81
N GLU A 36 12.16 7.07 -2.03
CA GLU A 36 12.27 8.54 -2.02
C GLU A 36 13.68 8.97 -1.57
N ASP A 37 14.23 8.35 -0.53
CA ASP A 37 15.59 8.60 -0.04
C ASP A 37 16.66 8.26 -1.10
N ILE A 38 16.53 7.12 -1.80
CA ILE A 38 17.45 6.74 -2.88
C ILE A 38 17.34 7.74 -4.03
N LYS A 39 16.13 8.17 -4.36
CA LYS A 39 15.88 9.17 -5.40
C LYS A 39 16.51 10.53 -5.06
N GLU A 40 16.42 10.96 -3.81
CA GLU A 40 17.08 12.19 -3.34
C GLU A 40 18.61 12.06 -3.30
N GLN A 41 19.14 10.92 -2.86
CA GLN A 41 20.58 10.67 -2.80
C GLN A 41 21.25 10.60 -4.18
N LEU A 42 20.53 10.07 -5.17
CA LEU A 42 21.01 10.02 -6.54
C LEU A 42 21.01 11.39 -7.24
N ASP A 43 20.43 12.43 -6.61
CA ASP A 43 20.33 13.79 -7.16
C ASP A 43 19.82 13.78 -8.62
N CYS A 44 18.86 12.88 -8.91
CA CYS A 44 18.32 12.75 -10.25
C CYS A 44 17.73 14.12 -10.65
N PRO A 45 18.13 14.70 -11.80
CA PRO A 45 17.59 15.97 -12.23
C PRO A 45 16.06 15.89 -12.29
N GLU A 46 15.34 16.98 -11.98
CA GLU A 46 13.88 16.94 -12.07
C GLU A 46 13.45 16.52 -13.48
N PRO A 47 12.37 15.72 -13.61
CA PRO A 47 11.83 15.41 -14.92
C PRO A 47 11.65 16.71 -15.71
N PRO A 48 12.04 16.76 -16.99
CA PRO A 48 11.79 17.95 -17.79
C PRO A 48 10.29 18.25 -17.70
N SER A 49 9.95 19.42 -17.15
CA SER A 49 8.56 19.82 -16.96
C SER A 49 7.86 19.70 -18.31
N SER A 50 6.78 18.92 -18.36
CA SER A 50 6.05 18.62 -19.61
C SER A 50 5.24 19.82 -20.11
N GLU A 51 5.37 20.99 -19.48
CA GLU A 51 4.88 22.23 -20.04
C GLU A 51 5.80 22.65 -21.19
N PRO A 52 5.29 22.77 -22.43
CA PRO A 52 6.05 23.39 -23.50
C PRO A 52 6.19 24.87 -23.18
N GLU A 53 7.22 25.25 -22.42
CA GLU A 53 7.66 26.62 -22.31
C GLU A 53 8.16 27.05 -23.69
N LEU A 54 7.27 27.70 -24.44
CA LEU A 54 7.54 28.46 -25.65
C LEU A 54 8.55 29.57 -25.34
N GLY A 55 9.83 29.23 -25.12
CA GLY A 55 10.76 30.20 -24.55
C GLY A 55 12.25 29.89 -24.63
N ASP A 56 12.70 28.66 -24.39
CA ASP A 56 14.15 28.42 -24.24
C ASP A 56 14.66 27.22 -25.08
N PRO A 57 15.41 27.46 -26.17
CA PRO A 57 15.94 26.40 -27.02
C PRO A 57 17.26 25.85 -26.48
N LEU A 58 17.35 25.52 -25.19
CA LEU A 58 18.53 24.90 -24.59
C LEU A 58 18.14 24.05 -23.37
N VAL A 59 17.26 23.06 -23.56
CA VAL A 59 17.34 21.84 -22.72
C VAL A 59 18.60 21.12 -23.18
N ASP A 60 19.64 21.14 -22.37
CA ASP A 60 20.90 20.48 -22.71
C ASP A 60 20.63 18.97 -22.83
N PRO A 61 20.83 18.33 -24.01
CA PRO A 61 20.55 16.91 -24.19
C PRO A 61 21.38 16.00 -23.27
N MET A 62 22.43 16.53 -22.63
CA MET A 62 23.17 15.85 -21.57
C MET A 62 22.34 15.63 -20.29
N ASP A 63 21.40 16.52 -19.95
CA ASP A 63 20.58 16.40 -18.73
C ASP A 63 19.53 15.28 -18.86
N GLN A 64 18.96 15.09 -20.06
CA GLN A 64 17.96 14.05 -20.29
C GLN A 64 18.56 12.64 -20.26
N HIS A 65 19.80 12.46 -20.77
CA HIS A 65 20.47 11.18 -20.72
C HIS A 65 20.91 10.80 -19.29
N GLN A 66 21.35 11.79 -18.50
CA GLN A 66 21.67 11.60 -17.08
C GLN A 66 20.42 11.31 -16.25
N TYR A 67 19.29 11.96 -16.55
CA TYR A 67 17.99 11.62 -15.96
C TYR A 67 17.58 10.17 -16.25
N GLU A 68 17.72 9.74 -17.50
CA GLU A 68 17.41 8.36 -17.90
C GLU A 68 18.39 7.34 -17.32
N GLU A 69 19.69 7.66 -17.19
CA GLU A 69 20.67 6.81 -16.50
C GLU A 69 20.39 6.71 -15.00
N CYS A 70 19.99 7.81 -14.37
CA CYS A 70 19.62 7.87 -12.95
C CYS A 70 18.34 7.07 -12.64
N LEU A 71 17.34 7.12 -13.54
CA LEU A 71 16.14 6.28 -13.46
C LEU A 71 16.41 4.80 -13.77
N ASN A 72 17.48 4.51 -14.50
CA ASN A 72 17.95 3.15 -14.77
C ASN A 72 18.89 2.61 -13.68
N ASP A 73 19.10 3.37 -12.61
CA ASP A 73 19.85 2.87 -11.47
C ASP A 73 19.13 1.63 -10.90
N GLN A 74 19.90 0.56 -10.79
CA GLN A 74 19.37 -0.75 -10.42
C GLN A 74 18.79 -0.71 -9.00
N ASP A 75 19.31 0.14 -8.12
CA ASP A 75 18.84 0.26 -6.74
C ASP A 75 17.51 1.02 -6.68
N LEU A 76 17.33 2.07 -7.49
CA LEU A 76 16.07 2.80 -7.62
C LEU A 76 14.95 1.91 -8.17
N ILE A 77 15.23 1.15 -9.22
CA ILE A 77 14.27 0.20 -9.82
C ILE A 77 13.94 -0.92 -8.83
N SER A 78 14.92 -1.42 -8.09
CA SER A 78 14.70 -2.49 -7.11
C SER A 78 13.85 -2.02 -5.93
N ALA A 79 14.10 -0.81 -5.42
CA ALA A 79 13.30 -0.19 -4.37
C ALA A 79 11.86 0.09 -4.84
N TRP A 80 11.69 0.60 -6.06
CA TRP A 80 10.36 0.81 -6.66
C TRP A 80 9.58 -0.51 -6.79
N ASN A 81 10.21 -1.57 -7.31
CA ASN A 81 9.56 -2.87 -7.45
C ASN A 81 9.19 -3.49 -6.09
N LEU A 82 10.02 -3.26 -5.07
CA LEU A 82 9.72 -3.68 -3.70
C LEU A 82 8.51 -2.94 -3.15
N TYR A 83 8.47 -1.61 -3.31
CA TYR A 83 7.33 -0.78 -2.95
C TYR A 83 6.05 -1.22 -3.66
N GLU A 84 6.06 -1.39 -4.99
CA GLU A 84 4.87 -1.84 -5.73
C GLU A 84 4.40 -3.22 -5.27
N SER A 85 5.33 -4.16 -5.05
CA SER A 85 4.99 -5.50 -4.58
C SER A 85 4.38 -5.48 -3.19
N LEU A 86 4.89 -4.64 -2.29
CA LEU A 86 4.36 -4.49 -0.93
C LEU A 86 3.04 -3.73 -0.91
N GLY A 87 2.87 -2.72 -1.78
CA GLY A 87 1.61 -2.02 -1.98
C GLY A 87 0.50 -2.96 -2.45
N GLN A 88 0.78 -3.80 -3.46
CA GLN A 88 -0.17 -4.83 -3.90
C GLN A 88 -0.49 -5.85 -2.79
N ALA A 89 0.49 -6.19 -1.95
CA ALA A 89 0.27 -7.06 -0.80
C ALA A 89 -0.58 -6.40 0.29
N CYS A 90 -0.38 -5.09 0.54
CA CYS A 90 -1.19 -4.29 1.45
C CYS A 90 -2.64 -4.23 0.97
N ASP A 91 -2.88 -3.93 -0.31
CA ASP A 91 -4.24 -3.93 -0.90
C ASP A 91 -4.92 -5.30 -0.76
N ALA A 92 -4.18 -6.38 -1.02
CA ALA A 92 -4.71 -7.73 -0.87
C ALA A 92 -5.00 -8.10 0.59
N ALA A 93 -4.18 -7.64 1.54
CA ALA A 93 -4.39 -7.86 2.97
C ALA A 93 -5.59 -7.07 3.49
N ILE A 94 -5.77 -5.82 3.07
CA ILE A 94 -6.96 -5.00 3.36
C ILE A 94 -8.21 -5.70 2.84
N ALA A 95 -8.21 -6.15 1.57
CA ALA A 95 -9.36 -6.86 1.01
C ALA A 95 -9.69 -8.16 1.79
N ALA A 96 -8.68 -8.85 2.32
CA ALA A 96 -8.89 -10.02 3.18
C ALA A 96 -9.45 -9.65 4.56
N ALA A 97 -9.01 -8.53 5.14
CA ALA A 97 -9.53 -8.01 6.40
C ALA A 97 -10.99 -7.54 6.25
N GLU A 98 -11.34 -6.87 5.15
CA GLU A 98 -12.70 -6.48 4.81
C GLU A 98 -13.62 -7.71 4.63
N ALA A 99 -13.16 -8.74 3.93
CA ALA A 99 -13.91 -9.99 3.81
C ALA A 99 -14.18 -10.64 5.18
N GLN A 100 -13.23 -10.52 6.11
CA GLN A 100 -13.40 -11.03 7.48
C GLN A 100 -14.32 -10.14 8.31
N GLN A 101 -14.34 -8.83 8.05
CA GLN A 101 -15.30 -7.90 8.62
C GLN A 101 -16.74 -8.29 8.21
N GLU A 102 -16.97 -8.58 6.93
CA GLU A 102 -18.28 -9.03 6.47
C GLU A 102 -18.70 -10.34 7.15
N ALA A 103 -17.77 -11.26 7.39
CA ALA A 103 -18.04 -12.50 8.11
C ALA A 103 -18.43 -12.25 9.58
N TYR A 104 -17.75 -11.31 10.25
CA TYR A 104 -18.08 -10.88 11.60
C TYR A 104 -19.46 -10.18 11.65
N GLU A 105 -19.73 -9.26 10.72
CA GLU A 105 -21.04 -8.59 10.60
C GLU A 105 -22.16 -9.60 10.33
N ALA A 106 -21.93 -10.59 9.47
CA ALA A 106 -22.88 -11.67 9.21
C ALA A 106 -23.12 -12.54 10.45
N CYS A 107 -22.10 -12.77 11.28
CA CYS A 107 -22.24 -13.43 12.56
C CYS A 107 -23.09 -12.60 13.53
N LEU A 108 -22.80 -11.30 13.67
CA LEU A 108 -23.57 -10.37 14.50
C LEU A 108 -25.03 -10.32 14.08
N HIS A 109 -25.31 -10.23 12.77
CA HIS A 109 -26.66 -10.25 12.23
C HIS A 109 -27.39 -11.55 12.61
N LYS A 110 -26.74 -12.72 12.49
CA LYS A 110 -27.33 -14.00 12.91
C LYS A 110 -27.56 -14.05 14.41
N LEU A 111 -26.63 -13.53 15.21
CA LEU A 111 -26.78 -13.47 16.67
C LEU A 111 -27.99 -12.59 17.04
N HIS A 112 -28.11 -11.43 16.40
CA HIS A 112 -29.20 -10.47 16.62
C HIS A 112 -30.56 -10.97 16.11
N ASP A 113 -30.60 -11.69 14.98
CA ASP A 113 -31.82 -12.36 14.47
C ASP A 113 -32.21 -13.59 15.30
N SER A 114 -31.22 -14.26 15.93
CA SER A 114 -31.43 -15.41 16.81
C SER A 114 -31.82 -15.00 18.23
N LEU A 115 -31.59 -13.75 18.62
CA LEU A 115 -32.11 -13.16 19.84
C LEU A 115 -33.59 -12.84 19.61
N PRO A 116 -34.53 -13.59 20.23
CA PRO A 116 -35.92 -13.20 20.17
C PRO A 116 -36.09 -11.93 21.01
N PHE A 117 -36.01 -10.76 20.39
CA PHE A 117 -36.69 -9.57 20.92
C PHE A 117 -38.18 -9.93 21.05
N ALA A 118 -38.82 -9.99 22.23
CA ALA A 118 -38.66 -9.19 23.46
C ALA A 118 -38.84 -7.69 23.22
#